data_AF-A0A820L1Z0-F1
#
_entry.id   AF-A0A820L1Z0-F1
#
_cell.length_a   1.000
_cell.length_b   1.000
_cell.length_c   1.000
_cell.angle_alpha   90.00
_cell.angle_beta   90.00
_cell.angle_gamma   90.00
#
_symmetry.space_group_name_H-M   'P 1'
#
loop_
_entity.id
_entity.type
_entity.pdbx_description
1 polymer ?
#
loop_
_entity_poly.entity_id
_entity_poly.type
_entity_poly.pdbx_seq_one_letter_code
_entity_poly.pdbx_strand_id
1 'polypeptide(L)'
;MWSNSSTVGLNSPFGIDIFGTNSDSIIIADLGNNRIVGLWDADTNYKNISVVATEWAPGQPLFFPYDVYVNARNGCDIYVTNYGSPQVVLYSNMQTINPLPSMVAGLGYGGPGLDRLNIPFGVVVEGIDKHNC
;
A
#
# COMPACT_ATOMS: atom_id res chain seq x y z
N MET A 1 -4.13 5.36 19.74
CA MET A 1 -4.11 4.03 20.38
C MET A 1 -4.47 3.03 19.29
N TRP A 2 -3.53 2.19 18.87
CA TRP A 2 -3.77 1.20 17.83
C TRP A 2 -4.19 -0.09 18.53
N SER A 3 -5.43 -0.55 18.28
CA SER A 3 -5.95 -1.79 18.84
C SER A 3 -5.43 -2.99 18.04
N ASN A 4 -4.97 -4.02 18.76
CA ASN A 4 -4.72 -5.35 18.22
C ASN A 4 -6.01 -5.87 17.58
N SER A 5 -6.09 -5.85 16.26
CA SER A 5 -7.18 -6.45 15.49
C SER A 5 -6.68 -7.69 14.77
N SER A 6 -7.14 -8.85 15.28
CA SER A 6 -7.16 -10.20 14.69
C SER A 6 -5.93 -10.68 13.91
N THR A 7 -5.19 -11.61 14.52
CA THR A 7 -4.22 -12.48 13.86
C THR A 7 -4.91 -13.49 12.93
N VAL A 8 -5.49 -13.01 11.83
CA VAL A 8 -5.57 -13.81 10.61
C VAL A 8 -4.30 -13.47 9.86
N GLY A 9 -3.41 -14.45 9.70
CA GLY A 9 -2.10 -14.26 9.07
C GLY A 9 -2.20 -13.67 7.66
N LEU A 10 -1.06 -13.36 7.06
CA LEU A 10 -1.02 -12.95 5.66
C LEU A 10 -1.70 -14.01 4.80
N ASN A 11 -2.52 -13.57 3.84
CA ASN A 11 -3.25 -14.42 2.92
C ASN A 11 -2.86 -14.03 1.49
N SER A 12 -2.02 -14.86 0.87
CA SER A 12 -1.49 -14.61 -0.48
C SER A 12 -0.80 -13.24 -0.61
N PRO A 13 0.20 -12.89 0.23
CA PRO A 13 0.92 -11.64 0.08
C PRO A 13 1.65 -11.59 -1.27
N PHE A 14 1.64 -10.44 -1.94
CA PHE A 14 2.27 -10.26 -3.25
C PHE A 14 3.35 -9.17 -3.22
N GLY A 15 2.92 -7.90 -3.29
CA GLY A 15 3.81 -6.74 -3.24
C GLY A 15 4.45 -6.56 -1.88
N ILE A 16 5.73 -6.19 -1.90
CA ILE A 16 6.51 -5.88 -0.72
C ILE A 16 7.47 -4.73 -1.04
N ASP A 17 7.58 -3.76 -0.15
CA ASP A 17 8.61 -2.73 -0.22
C ASP A 17 9.08 -2.32 1.18
N ILE A 18 10.29 -1.76 1.24
CA ILE A 18 10.95 -1.39 2.49
C ILE A 18 10.48 0.01 2.90
N PHE A 19 10.18 0.14 4.20
CA PHE A 19 9.89 1.40 4.85
C PHE A 19 10.90 1.65 5.97
N GLY A 20 11.54 2.82 5.96
CA GLY A 20 12.46 3.26 7.00
C GLY A 20 13.94 3.18 6.61
N THR A 21 14.78 3.84 7.42
CA THR A 21 16.24 3.99 7.26
C THR A 21 17.08 3.25 8.30
N ASN A 22 16.53 3.03 9.50
CA ASN A 22 17.30 2.60 10.67
C ASN A 22 16.75 1.34 11.36
N SER A 23 15.50 0.98 11.07
CA SER A 23 14.93 -0.33 11.33
C SER A 23 14.09 -0.68 10.11
N ASP A 24 14.51 -1.71 9.34
CA ASP A 24 13.79 -2.07 8.13
C ASP A 24 12.38 -2.49 8.54
N SER A 25 11.42 -1.64 8.26
CA SER A 25 10.02 -2.01 8.30
C SER A 25 9.60 -2.40 6.90
N ILE A 26 8.56 -3.20 6.81
CA ILE A 26 8.14 -3.80 5.55
C ILE A 26 6.67 -3.46 5.34
N ILE A 27 6.35 -2.88 4.19
CA ILE A 27 4.98 -2.70 3.73
C ILE A 27 4.64 -3.86 2.81
N ILE A 28 3.48 -4.48 3.03
CA ILE A 28 3.02 -5.66 2.29
C ILE A 28 1.63 -5.42 1.73
N ALA A 29 1.43 -5.72 0.45
CA ALA A 29 0.11 -5.96 -0.13
C ALA A 29 -0.37 -7.36 0.29
N ASP A 30 -1.24 -7.40 1.30
CA ASP A 30 -1.90 -8.63 1.77
C ASP A 30 -3.15 -8.88 0.91
N LEU A 31 -2.90 -9.30 -0.33
CA LEU A 31 -3.86 -9.38 -1.43
C LEU A 31 -5.14 -10.11 -1.04
N GLY A 32 -5.03 -11.31 -0.46
CA GLY A 32 -6.17 -12.16 -0.14
C GLY A 32 -7.01 -11.64 1.03
N ASN A 33 -6.47 -10.71 1.83
CA ASN A 33 -7.19 -10.03 2.90
C ASN A 33 -7.61 -8.59 2.53
N ASN A 34 -7.40 -8.16 1.28
CA ASN A 34 -7.78 -6.83 0.78
C ASN A 34 -7.23 -5.67 1.65
N ARG A 35 -5.97 -5.79 2.08
CA ARG A 35 -5.36 -4.80 2.98
C ARG A 35 -3.88 -4.59 2.70
N ILE A 36 -3.38 -3.44 3.14
CA ILE A 36 -1.95 -3.15 3.26
C ILE A 36 -1.54 -3.33 4.71
N VAL A 37 -0.43 -4.01 4.95
CA VAL A 37 0.07 -4.33 6.29
C VAL A 37 1.49 -3.80 6.44
N GLY A 38 1.79 -3.24 7.61
CA GLY A 38 3.14 -2.89 8.01
C GLY A 38 3.68 -3.91 9.01
N LEU A 39 4.88 -4.41 8.76
CA LEU A 39 5.70 -5.16 9.72
C LEU A 39 6.79 -4.22 10.19
N TRP A 40 6.74 -3.85 11.46
CA TRP A 40 7.60 -2.82 12.02
C TRP A 40 8.79 -3.42 12.75
N ASP A 41 9.94 -2.76 12.62
CA ASP A 41 11.20 -3.18 13.22
C ASP A 41 11.60 -4.63 12.85
N ALA A 42 11.48 -4.99 11.56
CA ALA A 42 11.67 -6.35 11.08
C ALA A 42 13.06 -6.90 11.44
N ASP A 43 14.10 -6.05 11.44
CA ASP A 43 15.48 -6.41 11.75
C ASP A 43 15.77 -6.76 13.22
N THR A 44 14.84 -6.47 14.14
CA THR A 44 15.12 -6.55 15.59
C THR A 44 14.24 -7.56 16.36
N ASN A 45 13.57 -8.49 15.64
CA ASN A 45 12.67 -9.57 16.11
C ASN A 45 11.15 -9.37 15.84
N TYR A 46 10.75 -8.81 14.69
CA TYR A 46 9.33 -8.69 14.26
C TYR A 46 8.35 -8.33 15.40
N LYS A 47 8.45 -7.10 15.91
CA LYS A 47 7.77 -6.79 17.17
C LYS A 47 6.31 -6.41 17.01
N ASN A 48 5.94 -5.84 15.86
CA ASN A 48 4.60 -5.31 15.64
C ASN A 48 4.16 -5.49 14.18
N ILE A 49 2.97 -6.05 13.99
CA ILE A 49 2.27 -6.09 12.71
C ILE A 49 0.99 -5.27 12.86
N SER A 50 0.70 -4.41 11.89
CA SER A 50 -0.55 -3.64 11.90
C SER A 50 -1.09 -3.42 10.51
N VAL A 51 -2.41 -3.31 10.40
CA VAL A 51 -3.06 -2.88 9.17
C VAL A 51 -2.75 -1.40 8.94
N VAL A 52 -2.19 -1.10 7.78
CA VAL A 52 -1.97 0.27 7.30
C VAL A 52 -3.25 0.76 6.64
N ALA A 53 -3.75 0.04 5.64
CA ALA A 53 -4.92 0.43 4.86
C ALA A 53 -5.85 -0.75 4.54
N THR A 54 -7.16 -0.50 4.52
CA THR A 54 -8.19 -1.44 4.01
C THR A 54 -9.06 -0.82 2.92
N GLU A 55 -8.99 0.49 2.78
CA GLU A 55 -9.79 1.30 1.86
C GLU A 55 -8.94 2.42 1.28
N TRP A 56 -9.34 2.93 0.12
CA TRP A 56 -8.68 4.06 -0.55
C TRP A 56 -9.49 5.35 -0.51
N ALA A 57 -10.77 5.25 -0.16
CA ALA A 57 -11.65 6.36 0.18
C ALA A 57 -12.76 5.85 1.11
N PRO A 58 -13.51 6.72 1.82
CA PRO A 58 -14.55 6.29 2.75
C PRO A 58 -15.56 5.35 2.09
N GLY A 59 -15.62 4.10 2.56
CA GLY A 59 -16.52 3.09 2.02
C GLY A 59 -16.11 2.52 0.66
N GLN A 60 -14.89 2.81 0.20
CA GLN A 60 -14.31 2.28 -1.04
C GLN A 60 -13.14 1.35 -0.69
N PRO A 61 -13.40 0.04 -0.52
CA PRO A 61 -12.38 -0.90 -0.08
C PRO A 61 -11.28 -1.08 -1.11
N LEU A 62 -10.10 -1.47 -0.64
CA LEU A 62 -9.13 -2.12 -1.51
C LEU A 62 -9.72 -3.46 -1.96
N PHE A 63 -9.40 -3.87 -3.17
CA PHE A 63 -9.84 -5.13 -3.73
C PHE A 63 -8.69 -5.76 -4.48
N PHE A 64 -8.10 -6.78 -3.88
CA PHE A 64 -6.87 -7.42 -4.31
C PHE A 64 -5.75 -6.41 -4.56
N PRO A 65 -5.22 -5.71 -3.53
CA PRO A 65 -4.00 -4.93 -3.72
C PRO A 65 -2.88 -5.86 -4.19
N TYR A 66 -2.18 -5.49 -5.26
CA TYR A 66 -1.18 -6.36 -5.90
C TYR A 66 0.23 -5.97 -5.51
N ASP A 67 0.65 -4.75 -5.84
CA ASP A 67 1.98 -4.22 -5.55
C ASP A 67 1.90 -2.96 -4.67
N VAL A 68 3.00 -2.69 -3.96
CA VAL A 68 3.22 -1.48 -3.17
C VAL A 68 4.56 -0.85 -3.56
N TYR A 69 4.62 0.48 -3.55
CA TYR A 69 5.87 1.21 -3.68
C TYR A 69 5.93 2.33 -2.66
N VAL A 70 6.99 2.35 -1.86
CA VAL A 70 7.26 3.40 -0.87
C VAL A 70 8.18 4.45 -1.49
N ASN A 71 7.70 5.68 -1.56
CA ASN A 71 8.47 6.83 -2.02
C ASN A 71 8.96 7.67 -0.84
N ALA A 72 10.26 7.64 -0.59
CA ALA A 72 10.88 8.32 0.53
C ALA A 72 10.96 9.85 0.44
N ARG A 73 10.70 10.46 -0.73
CA ARG A 73 11.02 11.88 -0.94
C ARG A 73 10.18 12.89 -0.12
N ASN A 74 9.02 12.51 0.39
CA ASN A 74 8.08 13.45 1.04
C ASN A 74 7.25 12.79 2.16
N GLY A 75 7.90 12.30 3.21
CA GLY A 75 7.18 11.72 4.36
C GLY A 75 6.63 10.31 4.13
N CYS A 76 7.13 9.62 3.10
CA CYS A 76 6.89 8.21 2.80
C CYS A 76 5.49 7.93 2.25
N ASP A 77 5.29 8.43 1.04
CA ASP A 77 4.13 8.15 0.23
C ASP A 77 4.09 6.67 -0.16
N ILE A 78 2.92 6.03 -0.05
CA ILE A 78 2.72 4.64 -0.48
C ILE A 78 1.84 4.64 -1.72
N TYR A 79 2.37 4.14 -2.82
CA TYR A 79 1.59 3.84 -4.02
C TYR A 79 1.13 2.40 -3.96
N VAL A 80 -0.12 2.15 -4.28
CA VAL A 80 -0.72 0.81 -4.29
C VAL A 80 -1.42 0.59 -5.61
N THR A 81 -1.09 -0.50 -6.31
CA THR A 81 -1.91 -0.98 -7.43
C THR A 81 -3.06 -1.79 -6.87
N ASN A 82 -4.29 -1.29 -7.05
CA ASN A 82 -5.49 -1.99 -6.62
C ASN A 82 -5.99 -2.85 -7.79
N TYR A 83 -5.56 -4.11 -7.85
CA TYR A 83 -5.75 -4.94 -9.05
C TYR A 83 -7.22 -5.26 -9.33
N GLY A 84 -8.01 -5.56 -8.28
CA GLY A 84 -9.42 -5.92 -8.39
C GLY A 84 -10.33 -4.72 -8.70
N SER A 85 -9.89 -3.51 -8.40
CA SER A 85 -10.56 -2.27 -8.82
C SER A 85 -9.55 -1.44 -9.60
N PRO A 86 -9.42 -1.65 -10.93
CA PRO A 86 -8.26 -1.24 -11.72
C PRO A 86 -7.88 0.25 -11.59
N GLN A 87 -7.01 0.54 -10.64
CA GLN A 87 -6.54 1.89 -10.31
C GLN A 87 -5.21 1.82 -9.54
N VAL A 88 -4.51 2.94 -9.50
CA VAL A 88 -3.36 3.19 -8.63
C VAL A 88 -3.75 4.27 -7.64
N VAL A 89 -3.55 4.00 -6.35
CA VAL A 89 -3.86 4.95 -5.27
C VAL A 89 -2.59 5.34 -4.52
N LEU A 90 -2.62 6.54 -3.94
CA LEU A 90 -1.53 7.15 -3.20
C LEU A 90 -2.00 7.46 -1.78
N TYR A 91 -1.32 6.87 -0.80
CA TYR A 91 -1.43 7.20 0.61
C TYR A 91 -0.30 8.16 0.98
N SER A 92 -0.62 9.45 1.15
CA SER A 92 0.41 10.44 1.46
C SER A 92 0.85 10.38 2.91
N ASN A 93 2.16 10.52 3.14
CA ASN A 93 2.75 10.46 4.49
C ASN A 93 2.40 9.21 5.33
N MET A 94 2.15 8.05 4.68
CA MET A 94 1.54 6.87 5.30
C MET A 94 0.23 7.12 6.06
N GLN A 95 -0.47 8.22 5.80
CA GLN A 95 -1.74 8.52 6.42
C GLN A 95 -2.88 7.90 5.61
N THR A 96 -3.79 7.21 6.31
CA THR A 96 -4.87 6.47 5.68
C THR A 96 -6.22 7.16 5.76
N ILE A 97 -6.30 8.30 6.46
CA ILE A 97 -7.56 8.96 6.79
C ILE A 97 -7.53 10.48 6.67
N ASN A 98 -6.36 11.12 6.80
CA ASN A 98 -6.25 12.56 6.64
C ASN A 98 -4.80 12.98 6.30
N PRO A 99 -4.51 13.43 5.07
CA PRO A 99 -5.45 13.51 3.95
C PRO A 99 -5.96 12.13 3.55
N LEU A 100 -7.14 12.08 2.93
CA LEU A 100 -7.61 10.85 2.31
C LEU A 100 -6.62 10.41 1.23
N PRO A 101 -6.47 9.10 0.98
CA PRO A 101 -5.70 8.63 -0.15
C PRO A 101 -6.25 9.23 -1.45
N SER A 102 -5.36 9.45 -2.42
CA SER A 102 -5.72 10.03 -3.72
C SER A 102 -5.60 9.00 -4.82
N MET A 103 -6.45 9.11 -5.84
CA MET A 103 -6.35 8.31 -7.05
C MET A 103 -5.29 8.93 -7.97
N VAL A 104 -4.28 8.14 -8.34
CA VAL A 104 -3.18 8.58 -9.21
C VAL A 104 -3.48 8.24 -10.67
N ALA A 105 -4.04 7.06 -10.92
CA ALA A 105 -4.37 6.57 -12.25
C ALA A 105 -5.49 5.52 -12.22
N GLY A 106 -6.17 5.32 -13.34
CA GLY A 106 -7.35 4.45 -13.41
C GLY A 106 -8.59 5.09 -12.84
N LEU A 107 -9.75 4.47 -13.06
CA LEU A 107 -11.05 4.92 -12.53
C LEU A 107 -11.77 3.84 -11.73
N GLY A 108 -11.07 2.75 -11.38
CA GLY A 108 -11.64 1.60 -10.67
C GLY A 108 -12.38 0.60 -11.58
N TYR A 109 -12.34 0.79 -12.89
CA TYR A 109 -12.90 -0.13 -13.88
C TYR A 109 -12.13 -0.11 -15.21
N GLY A 110 -12.11 -1.26 -15.89
CA GLY A 110 -11.41 -1.44 -17.16
C GLY A 110 -12.11 -0.85 -18.38
N GLY A 111 -11.35 -0.67 -19.46
CA GLY A 111 -11.89 -0.33 -20.78
C GLY A 111 -10.88 0.39 -21.68
N PRO A 112 -11.33 0.83 -22.88
CA PRO A 112 -10.45 1.43 -23.89
C PRO A 112 -10.13 2.92 -23.66
N GLY A 113 -10.63 3.52 -22.57
CA GLY A 113 -10.36 4.92 -22.24
C GLY A 113 -8.90 5.14 -21.85
N LEU A 114 -8.35 6.31 -22.20
CA LEU A 114 -6.96 6.69 -21.86
C LEU A 114 -6.71 6.81 -20.35
N ASP A 115 -7.78 6.96 -19.58
CA ASP A 115 -7.83 7.07 -18.12
C ASP A 115 -8.12 5.73 -17.43
N ARG A 116 -8.22 4.62 -18.18
CA ARG A 116 -8.59 3.30 -17.64
C ARG A 116 -7.40 2.37 -17.58
N LEU A 117 -7.32 1.64 -16.48
CA LEU A 117 -6.42 0.50 -16.32
C LEU A 117 -7.25 -0.77 -16.43
N ASN A 118 -6.69 -1.85 -16.98
CA ASN A 118 -7.41 -3.13 -17.05
C ASN A 118 -6.98 -4.05 -15.90
N ILE A 119 -5.67 -4.16 -15.68
CA ILE A 119 -5.07 -5.06 -14.70
C ILE A 119 -3.72 -4.48 -14.26
N PRO A 120 -3.69 -3.46 -13.37
CA PRO A 120 -2.43 -2.92 -12.89
C PRO A 120 -1.74 -3.96 -12.00
N PHE A 121 -0.45 -4.20 -12.27
CA PHE A 121 0.38 -5.15 -11.52
C PHE A 121 1.46 -4.42 -10.73
N GLY A 122 2.54 -4.01 -11.39
CA GLY A 122 3.66 -3.32 -10.73
C GLY A 122 3.49 -1.81 -10.69
N VAL A 123 4.04 -1.18 -9.66
CA VAL A 123 4.19 0.28 -9.59
C VAL A 123 5.60 0.65 -9.16
N VAL A 124 6.16 1.65 -9.83
CA VAL A 124 7.44 2.25 -9.47
C VAL A 124 7.39 3.72 -9.85
N VAL A 125 7.97 4.57 -9.01
CA VAL A 125 8.08 6.00 -9.27
C VAL A 125 9.56 6.33 -9.49
N GLU A 126 9.86 7.05 -10.58
CA GLU A 126 11.21 7.50 -10.88
C GLU A 126 11.68 8.54 -9.84
N GLY A 127 12.79 8.26 -9.14
CA GLY A 127 13.37 9.15 -8.13
C GLY A 127 14.54 8.51 -7.37
N ILE A 128 15.44 9.35 -6.85
CA ILE A 128 16.56 9.00 -5.96
C ILE A 128 16.02 8.62 -4.58
N ASP A 129 16.50 7.46 -4.12
CA ASP A 129 16.37 6.75 -2.84
C ASP A 129 15.01 6.12 -2.51
N LYS A 130 14.97 4.78 -2.61
CA LYS A 130 13.86 3.91 -2.23
C LYS A 130 13.73 3.67 -0.72
N HIS A 131 14.62 4.23 0.10
CA HIS A 131 14.82 3.74 1.47
C HIS A 131 15.14 4.84 2.49
N ASN A 132 14.89 6.11 2.18
CA ASN A 132 15.17 7.24 3.08
C ASN A 132 13.93 7.79 3.79
N CYS A 133 13.20 6.85 4.40
CA CYS A 133 12.07 7.06 5.30
C CYS A 133 12.53 6.96 6.77
#